data_AF-A0A2M7ZHZ2-F1
#
_entry.id   AF-A0A2M7ZHZ2-F1
#
_cell.length_a   1.000
_cell.length_b   1.000
_cell.length_c   1.000
_cell.angle_alpha   90.00
_cell.angle_beta   90.00
_cell.angle_gamma   90.00
#
_symmetry.space_group_name_H-M   'P 1'
#
loop_
_entity.id
_entity.type
_entity.pdbx_description
1 polymer ?
#
loop_
_entity_poly.entity_id
_entity_poly.type
_entity_poly.pdbx_seq_one_letter_code
_entity_poly.pdbx_strand_id
1 'polypeptide(L)'
;MKEFRFKIILILGAIGLSIYLLFPTYKNYTNNKEIAKIISDRQLELKETQPSVSKIELDKIDKFVEDSIKASNPSYEIIKSKSIKLGLDLQGGMRVVLEVNTGKLLEKLAKNPDDTFHKVIVDAEKESALSNESVVEIFAGMMQTRGIRLSRYYGTVRDEDSKIIDDLNTSSEDAVARAMEIIRNRIDQYGVSEPTIQRQGSRRVIVELPGIAREEEAKQLLQGTALLQFNLVKDAQSTINIMQRIDEVLAGKTDSTVDKTKKDTSITVNDSLLNQELSPEEFAKQHPFFSVALINPNSQTADAYVSEDQKDKLQFMLSRPEVTAVIPNNVEFHFSAKPFGVQDGKSIYVLYLVNKAPELTGGVITDAQATIDPSTSGAIVNMQMNSEGASDWARITGANIGKRIAIILDGAVYSAPNVINKIPSGNSQITGMANLEEAKLLEIVLKAGALPAPVSIIEERTVGPSLGEDSIRAGLKAAIIGFLLVAIFMVFYYRRAGEIAAASLIFTVLFILGVLAGFGATLTLPGIAGIILTIGMAVDANVLIYERIREEISTGKTVKASVDSGFAKANSAIIDSNITTFLTGIILYQFGSGPVQGFALTLMIGIVASLFSALVIAKSIFNILVSKGVKINLG
;
A
#
# COMPACT_ATOMS: atom_id res chain seq x y z
N MET A 1 -27.33 -48.25 18.98
CA MET A 1 -26.05 -47.55 19.23
C MET A 1 -25.13 -47.46 18.00
N LYS A 2 -25.02 -48.47 17.11
CA LYS A 2 -24.15 -48.38 15.91
C LYS A 2 -24.53 -47.25 14.93
N GLU A 3 -25.82 -46.99 14.71
CA GLU A 3 -26.30 -45.91 13.81
C GLU A 3 -25.91 -44.49 14.24
N PHE A 4 -25.71 -44.25 15.53
CA PHE A 4 -25.35 -42.92 16.05
C PHE A 4 -23.85 -42.67 16.07
N ARG A 5 -23.01 -43.72 15.99
CA ARG A 5 -21.55 -43.60 16.13
C ARG A 5 -20.94 -42.72 15.06
N PHE A 6 -21.34 -42.90 13.79
CA PHE A 6 -20.81 -42.09 12.69
C PHE A 6 -21.12 -40.60 12.86
N LYS A 7 -22.37 -40.27 13.21
CA LYS A 7 -22.79 -38.87 13.44
C LYS A 7 -22.10 -38.25 14.64
N ILE A 8 -21.95 -38.98 15.74
CA ILE A 8 -21.22 -38.50 16.93
C ILE A 8 -19.74 -38.26 16.60
N ILE A 9 -19.09 -39.17 15.88
CA ILE A 9 -17.69 -39.01 15.44
C ILE A 9 -17.56 -37.77 14.55
N LEU A 10 -18.49 -37.57 13.62
CA LEU A 10 -18.49 -36.42 12.72
C LEU A 10 -18.65 -35.09 13.48
N ILE A 11 -19.56 -35.03 14.47
CA ILE A 11 -19.75 -33.86 15.33
C ILE A 11 -18.51 -33.57 16.17
N LEU A 12 -17.95 -34.59 16.83
CA LEU A 12 -16.73 -34.45 17.63
C LEU A 12 -15.52 -34.07 16.77
N GLY A 13 -15.44 -34.58 15.54
CA GLY A 13 -14.41 -34.20 14.57
C GLY A 13 -14.52 -32.74 14.16
N ALA A 14 -15.73 -32.24 13.88
CA ALA A 14 -15.95 -30.83 13.55
C ALA A 14 -15.61 -29.89 14.72
N ILE A 15 -16.00 -30.25 15.95
CA ILE A 15 -15.66 -29.50 17.16
C ILE A 15 -14.14 -29.51 17.39
N GLY A 16 -13.51 -30.69 17.32
CA GLY A 16 -12.06 -30.84 17.49
C GLY A 16 -11.26 -30.03 16.46
N LEU A 17 -11.67 -30.08 15.20
CA LEU A 17 -11.07 -29.28 14.12
C LEU A 17 -11.21 -27.78 14.39
N SER A 18 -12.40 -27.33 14.80
CA SER A 18 -12.64 -25.89 15.07
C SER A 18 -11.82 -25.39 16.26
N ILE A 19 -11.71 -26.18 17.32
CA ILE A 19 -10.85 -25.85 18.48
C ILE A 19 -9.38 -25.83 18.06
N TYR A 20 -8.93 -26.80 17.25
CA TYR A 20 -7.57 -26.83 16.73
C TYR A 20 -7.24 -25.59 15.89
N LEU A 21 -8.15 -25.19 15.00
CA LEU A 21 -8.01 -23.98 14.18
C LEU A 21 -8.03 -22.69 15.02
N LEU A 22 -8.74 -22.67 16.15
CA LEU A 22 -8.80 -21.52 17.04
C LEU A 22 -7.64 -21.44 18.05
N PHE A 23 -6.94 -22.54 18.29
CA PHE A 23 -5.85 -22.59 19.26
C PHE A 23 -4.76 -21.53 19.03
N PRO A 24 -4.27 -21.27 17.80
CA PRO A 24 -3.34 -20.18 17.53
C PRO A 24 -3.89 -18.81 17.93
N THR A 25 -5.18 -18.56 17.69
CA THR A 25 -5.84 -17.30 18.07
C THR A 25 -5.89 -17.12 19.58
N TYR A 26 -6.21 -18.17 20.33
CA TYR A 26 -6.18 -18.14 21.78
C TYR A 26 -4.76 -17.87 22.32
N LYS A 27 -3.75 -18.53 21.74
CA LYS A 27 -2.35 -18.33 22.11
C LYS A 27 -1.88 -16.91 21.78
N ASN A 28 -2.27 -16.38 20.61
CA ASN A 28 -1.98 -14.99 20.23
C ASN A 28 -2.59 -13.98 21.22
N TYR A 29 -3.85 -14.17 21.61
CA TYR A 29 -4.51 -13.34 22.62
C TYR A 29 -3.78 -13.39 23.97
N THR A 30 -3.38 -14.58 24.43
CA THR A 30 -2.66 -14.75 25.69
C THR A 30 -1.28 -14.09 25.64
N ASN A 31 -0.55 -14.29 24.54
CA ASN A 31 0.75 -13.67 24.28
C ASN A 31 0.67 -12.13 24.31
N ASN A 32 -0.30 -11.55 23.60
CA ASN A 32 -0.50 -10.10 23.59
C ASN A 32 -0.84 -9.55 24.97
N LYS A 33 -1.60 -10.31 25.78
CA LYS A 33 -1.91 -9.92 27.16
C LYS A 33 -0.68 -9.95 28.06
N GLU A 34 0.21 -10.92 27.89
CA GLU A 34 1.50 -10.97 28.60
C GLU A 34 2.41 -9.81 28.20
N ILE A 35 2.55 -9.54 26.91
CA ILE A 35 3.32 -8.40 26.38
C ILE A 35 2.76 -7.08 26.93
N ALA A 36 1.44 -6.87 26.84
CA ALA A 36 0.79 -5.66 27.36
C ALA A 36 1.01 -5.49 28.87
N LYS A 37 1.02 -6.58 29.63
CA LYS A 37 1.31 -6.55 31.06
C LYS A 37 2.77 -6.15 31.34
N ILE A 38 3.73 -6.73 30.61
CA ILE A 38 5.14 -6.38 30.74
C ILE A 38 5.36 -4.90 30.41
N ILE A 39 4.72 -4.41 29.34
CA ILE A 39 4.77 -2.99 28.95
C ILE A 39 4.16 -2.13 30.06
N SER A 40 2.97 -2.47 30.57
CA SER A 40 2.32 -1.69 31.63
C SER A 40 3.12 -1.64 32.92
N ASP A 41 3.72 -2.77 33.33
CA ASP A 41 4.55 -2.86 34.53
C ASP A 41 5.81 -1.97 34.36
N ARG A 42 6.43 -1.99 33.17
CA ARG A 42 7.58 -1.14 32.84
C ARG A 42 7.23 0.33 32.74
N GLN A 43 6.05 0.68 32.20
CA GLN A 43 5.55 2.05 32.19
C GLN A 43 5.33 2.58 33.62
N LEU A 44 4.90 1.72 34.55
CA LEU A 44 4.69 2.08 35.95
C LEU A 44 6.04 2.35 36.64
N GLU A 45 7.03 1.47 36.45
CA GLU A 45 8.41 1.69 36.92
C GLU A 45 9.05 2.96 36.33
N LEU A 46 8.83 3.24 35.04
CA LEU A 46 9.36 4.43 34.37
C LEU A 46 8.72 5.73 34.87
N LYS A 47 7.41 5.73 35.14
CA LYS A 47 6.72 6.88 35.74
C LYS A 47 7.16 7.14 37.18
N GLU A 48 7.52 6.09 37.92
CA GLU A 48 8.07 6.23 39.28
C GLU A 48 9.51 6.76 39.29
N THR A 49 10.34 6.36 38.32
CA THR A 49 11.75 6.74 38.25
C THR A 49 12.02 8.04 37.50
N GLN A 50 11.18 8.40 36.51
CA GLN A 50 11.30 9.61 35.70
C GLN A 50 9.91 10.23 35.42
N PRO A 51 9.47 11.21 36.22
CA PRO A 51 8.13 11.81 36.07
C PRO A 51 7.96 12.72 34.83
N SER A 52 9.05 13.06 34.13
CA SER A 52 9.06 14.04 33.02
C SER A 52 9.15 13.43 31.61
N VAL A 53 9.03 12.10 31.47
CA VAL A 53 9.14 11.44 30.15
C VAL A 53 7.94 11.82 29.27
N SER A 54 8.21 12.25 28.04
CA SER A 54 7.15 12.63 27.10
C SER A 54 6.37 11.41 26.60
N LYS A 55 5.11 11.62 26.17
CA LYS A 55 4.27 10.54 25.62
C LYS A 55 4.90 9.85 24.39
N ILE A 56 5.69 10.58 23.62
CA ILE A 56 6.37 10.09 22.40
C ILE A 56 7.57 9.20 22.77
N GLU A 57 8.29 9.51 23.83
CA GLU A 57 9.41 8.68 24.31
C GLU A 57 8.90 7.38 24.95
N LEU A 58 7.78 7.43 25.67
CA LEU A 58 7.11 6.24 26.19
C LEU A 58 6.69 5.30 25.04
N ASP A 59 6.03 5.81 24.00
CA ASP A 59 5.63 5.01 22.83
C ASP A 59 6.84 4.36 22.11
N LYS A 60 7.97 5.08 22.01
CA LYS A 60 9.21 4.54 21.42
C LYS A 60 9.81 3.42 22.27
N ILE A 61 9.82 3.59 23.59
CA ILE A 61 10.31 2.57 24.52
C ILE A 61 9.41 1.34 24.44
N ASP A 62 8.10 1.52 24.52
CA ASP A 62 7.11 0.44 24.45
C ASP A 62 7.29 -0.38 23.18
N LYS A 63 7.42 0.29 22.03
CA LYS A 63 7.68 -0.36 20.75
C LYS A 63 9.01 -1.10 20.73
N PHE A 64 10.07 -0.53 21.30
CA PHE A 64 11.38 -1.21 21.42
C PHE A 64 11.31 -2.47 22.31
N VAL A 65 10.58 -2.41 23.42
CA VAL A 65 10.34 -3.59 24.28
C VAL A 65 9.57 -4.65 23.51
N GLU A 66 8.50 -4.24 22.85
CA GLU A 66 7.63 -5.12 22.08
C GLU A 66 8.40 -5.80 20.93
N ASP A 67 9.16 -5.03 20.15
CA ASP A 67 9.97 -5.52 19.04
C ASP A 67 11.10 -6.44 19.55
N SER A 68 11.71 -6.14 20.70
CA SER A 68 12.71 -7.00 21.33
C SER A 68 12.12 -8.35 21.79
N ILE A 69 10.94 -8.33 22.41
CA ILE A 69 10.23 -9.56 22.82
C ILE A 69 9.86 -10.38 21.58
N LYS A 70 9.33 -9.75 20.52
CA LYS A 70 8.97 -10.43 19.28
C LYS A 70 10.18 -11.02 18.56
N ALA A 71 11.28 -10.26 18.45
CA ALA A 71 12.51 -10.72 17.82
C ALA A 71 13.17 -11.87 18.59
N SER A 72 13.03 -11.90 19.91
CA SER A 72 13.60 -12.97 20.74
C SER A 72 12.91 -14.33 20.54
N ASN A 73 11.69 -14.36 20.01
CA ASN A 73 10.92 -15.60 19.88
C ASN A 73 10.12 -15.65 18.55
N PRO A 74 10.67 -16.30 17.51
CA PRO A 74 10.05 -16.44 16.19
C PRO A 74 8.67 -17.10 16.21
N SER A 75 8.31 -17.79 17.30
CA SER A 75 6.99 -18.40 17.43
C SER A 75 5.85 -17.37 17.50
N TYR A 76 6.12 -16.13 17.94
CA TYR A 76 5.09 -15.08 17.98
C TYR A 76 4.55 -14.74 16.58
N GLU A 77 5.41 -14.60 15.57
CA GLU A 77 4.98 -14.32 14.19
C GLU A 77 4.22 -15.49 13.57
N ILE A 78 4.66 -16.72 13.83
CA ILE A 78 3.98 -17.93 13.34
C ILE A 78 2.60 -18.09 13.98
N ILE A 79 2.46 -17.75 15.27
CA ILE A 79 1.19 -17.81 15.99
C ILE A 79 0.26 -16.68 15.51
N LYS A 80 0.80 -15.48 15.30
CA LYS A 80 0.06 -14.32 14.80
C LYS A 80 -0.50 -14.57 13.39
N SER A 81 0.32 -15.06 12.47
CA SER A 81 -0.10 -15.37 11.08
C SER A 81 -1.15 -16.48 10.97
N LYS A 82 -1.24 -17.37 11.97
CA LYS A 82 -2.27 -18.42 12.07
C LYS A 82 -3.48 -18.02 12.91
N SER A 83 -3.49 -16.82 13.50
CA SER A 83 -4.63 -16.34 14.26
C SER A 83 -5.71 -15.73 13.36
N ILE A 84 -6.92 -15.52 13.90
CA ILE A 84 -7.96 -14.77 13.18
C ILE A 84 -7.42 -13.38 12.83
N LYS A 85 -7.39 -13.09 11.53
CA LYS A 85 -7.01 -11.77 11.03
C LYS A 85 -8.12 -10.79 11.37
N LEU A 86 -7.76 -9.64 11.91
CA LEU A 86 -8.73 -8.58 12.20
C LEU A 86 -8.65 -7.54 11.09
N GLY A 87 -9.78 -7.01 10.68
CA GLY A 87 -9.86 -6.00 9.63
C GLY A 87 -9.40 -4.64 10.12
N LEU A 88 -9.20 -3.74 9.15
CA LEU A 88 -8.79 -2.36 9.41
C LEU A 88 -9.68 -1.66 10.44
N ASP A 89 -10.99 -1.85 10.35
CA ASP A 89 -11.98 -1.26 11.27
C ASP A 89 -11.77 -1.69 12.74
N LEU A 90 -11.12 -2.84 12.96
CA LEU A 90 -10.90 -3.42 14.29
C LEU A 90 -9.46 -3.22 14.80
N GLN A 91 -8.46 -3.22 13.92
CA GLN A 91 -7.05 -2.97 14.30
C GLN A 91 -6.68 -1.49 14.29
N GLY A 92 -7.47 -0.65 13.61
CA GLY A 92 -7.04 0.67 13.18
C GLY A 92 -6.00 0.58 12.06
N GLY A 93 -5.75 1.70 11.39
CA GLY A 93 -4.79 1.83 10.31
C GLY A 93 -5.31 2.69 9.16
N MET A 94 -4.66 2.56 8.00
CA MET A 94 -4.93 3.38 6.82
C MET A 94 -5.41 2.53 5.65
N ARG A 95 -6.51 2.93 5.01
CA ARG A 95 -6.97 2.43 3.71
C ARG A 95 -6.67 3.49 2.66
N VAL A 96 -5.94 3.09 1.63
CA VAL A 96 -5.57 3.95 0.51
C VAL A 96 -6.02 3.30 -0.79
N VAL A 97 -6.72 4.06 -1.62
CA VAL A 97 -7.01 3.67 -3.00
C VAL A 97 -6.00 4.39 -3.89
N LEU A 98 -5.09 3.60 -4.45
CA LEU A 98 -4.04 4.03 -5.34
C LEU A 98 -4.50 3.84 -6.78
N GLU A 99 -4.19 4.78 -7.65
CA GLU A 99 -4.40 4.67 -9.10
C GLU A 99 -3.04 4.72 -9.79
N VAL A 100 -2.74 3.66 -10.56
CA VAL A 100 -1.55 3.62 -11.40
C VAL A 100 -1.82 4.51 -12.60
N ASN A 101 -0.98 5.54 -12.79
CA ASN A 101 -1.14 6.47 -13.90
C ASN A 101 -0.72 5.78 -15.21
N THR A 102 -1.71 5.25 -15.92
CA THR A 102 -1.53 4.55 -17.19
C THR A 102 -1.24 5.51 -18.35
N GLY A 103 -1.64 6.78 -18.28
CA GLY A 103 -1.28 7.78 -19.30
C GLY A 103 0.23 8.03 -19.35
N LYS A 104 0.87 8.23 -18.19
CA LYS A 104 2.33 8.34 -18.07
C LYS A 104 3.05 7.04 -18.45
N LEU A 105 2.44 5.88 -18.20
CA LEU A 105 2.97 4.60 -18.70
C LEU A 105 2.98 4.58 -20.23
N LEU A 106 1.86 4.96 -20.85
CA LEU A 106 1.73 5.06 -22.30
C LEU A 106 2.76 6.05 -22.86
N GLU A 107 2.89 7.23 -22.28
CA GLU A 107 3.90 8.22 -22.68
C GLU A 107 5.32 7.65 -22.62
N LYS A 108 5.66 6.91 -21.57
CA LYS A 108 6.98 6.27 -21.41
C LYS A 108 7.25 5.17 -22.44
N LEU A 109 6.21 4.47 -22.90
CA LEU A 109 6.32 3.43 -23.93
C LEU A 109 6.35 4.01 -25.36
N ALA A 110 5.95 5.28 -25.54
CA ALA A 110 5.83 5.89 -26.85
C ALA A 110 7.19 6.26 -27.46
N LYS A 111 7.34 6.03 -28.77
CA LYS A 111 8.49 6.52 -29.54
C LYS A 111 8.24 7.97 -29.98
N ASN A 112 9.04 8.90 -29.47
CA ASN A 112 9.00 10.34 -29.83
C ASN A 112 7.58 10.95 -29.76
N PRO A 113 6.96 11.03 -28.57
CA PRO A 113 5.65 11.66 -28.41
C PRO A 113 5.66 13.13 -28.86
N ASP A 114 4.59 13.57 -29.54
CA ASP A 114 4.40 14.94 -30.02
C ASP A 114 3.30 15.67 -29.24
N ASP A 115 3.14 16.98 -29.44
CA ASP A 115 2.12 17.79 -28.74
C ASP A 115 0.69 17.25 -28.95
N THR A 116 0.44 16.61 -30.10
CA THR A 116 -0.86 15.98 -30.39
C THR A 116 -1.08 14.77 -29.49
N PHE A 117 -0.08 13.91 -29.37
CA PHE A 117 -0.09 12.76 -28.47
C PHE A 117 -0.37 13.18 -27.03
N HIS A 118 0.35 14.18 -26.51
CA HIS A 118 0.15 14.65 -25.13
C HIS A 118 -1.27 15.19 -24.90
N LYS A 119 -1.82 15.95 -25.85
CA LYS A 119 -3.21 16.44 -25.78
C LYS A 119 -4.21 15.29 -25.72
N VAL A 120 -4.05 14.28 -26.59
CA VAL A 120 -4.96 13.13 -26.64
C VAL A 120 -4.89 12.30 -25.36
N ILE A 121 -3.70 12.09 -24.80
CA ILE A 121 -3.55 11.36 -23.53
C ILE A 121 -4.25 12.10 -22.38
N VAL A 122 -4.09 13.43 -22.29
CA VAL A 122 -4.74 14.23 -21.24
C VAL A 122 -6.26 14.20 -21.37
N ASP A 123 -6.78 14.23 -22.59
CA ASP A 123 -8.21 14.11 -22.85
C ASP A 123 -8.72 12.70 -22.50
N ALA A 124 -7.98 11.66 -22.85
CA ALA A 124 -8.31 10.27 -22.52
C ALA A 124 -8.29 10.00 -21.01
N GLU A 125 -7.34 10.57 -20.27
CA GLU A 125 -7.28 10.49 -18.81
C GLU A 125 -8.51 11.14 -18.15
N LYS A 126 -8.95 12.30 -18.66
CA LYS A 126 -10.15 12.98 -18.15
C LYS A 126 -11.43 12.18 -18.40
N GLU A 127 -11.56 11.58 -19.57
CA GLU A 127 -12.73 10.75 -19.91
C GLU A 127 -12.73 9.45 -19.12
N SER A 128 -11.57 8.82 -18.96
CA SER A 128 -11.34 7.65 -18.10
C SER A 128 -11.61 7.93 -16.61
N ALA A 129 -11.58 9.18 -16.16
CA ALA A 129 -11.97 9.51 -14.79
C ALA A 129 -13.49 9.41 -14.57
N LEU A 130 -14.27 9.58 -15.65
CA LEU A 130 -15.74 9.54 -15.64
C LEU A 130 -16.29 8.16 -15.99
N SER A 131 -15.53 7.34 -16.71
CA SER A 131 -15.90 5.98 -17.11
C SER A 131 -15.02 4.91 -16.44
N ASN A 132 -15.50 3.66 -16.38
CA ASN A 132 -14.71 2.51 -15.94
C ASN A 132 -13.90 1.86 -17.08
N GLU A 133 -13.84 2.51 -18.25
CA GLU A 133 -13.16 2.01 -19.43
C GLU A 133 -11.63 2.12 -19.29
N SER A 134 -10.89 1.34 -20.09
CA SER A 134 -9.43 1.39 -20.10
C SER A 134 -8.95 2.69 -20.74
N VAL A 135 -7.96 3.36 -20.12
CA VAL A 135 -7.30 4.54 -20.72
C VAL A 135 -6.73 4.19 -22.09
N VAL A 136 -6.27 2.95 -22.28
CA VAL A 136 -5.73 2.46 -23.55
C VAL A 136 -6.81 2.44 -24.64
N GLU A 137 -8.02 2.00 -24.31
CA GLU A 137 -9.15 1.90 -25.26
C GLU A 137 -9.65 3.29 -25.67
N ILE A 138 -9.84 4.19 -24.69
CA ILE A 138 -10.24 5.58 -24.94
C ILE A 138 -9.18 6.30 -25.78
N PHE A 139 -7.91 6.16 -25.40
CA PHE A 139 -6.78 6.75 -26.13
C PHE A 139 -6.74 6.23 -27.58
N ALA A 140 -6.85 4.92 -27.78
CA ALA A 140 -6.89 4.30 -29.09
C ALA A 140 -8.07 4.80 -29.94
N GLY A 141 -9.26 4.89 -29.36
CA GLY A 141 -10.46 5.40 -30.02
C GLY A 141 -10.31 6.87 -30.45
N MET A 142 -9.75 7.72 -29.58
CA MET A 142 -9.46 9.12 -29.91
C MET A 142 -8.43 9.26 -31.03
N MET A 143 -7.37 8.44 -31.02
CA MET A 143 -6.34 8.45 -32.06
C MET A 143 -6.89 8.01 -33.42
N GLN A 144 -7.70 6.94 -33.43
CA GLN A 144 -8.37 6.44 -34.65
C GLN A 144 -9.36 7.46 -35.21
N THR A 145 -10.15 8.13 -34.35
CA THR A 145 -11.09 9.19 -34.78
C THR A 145 -10.38 10.37 -35.44
N ARG A 146 -9.15 10.66 -35.02
CA ARG A 146 -8.28 11.70 -35.63
C ARG A 146 -7.51 11.20 -36.86
N GLY A 147 -7.69 9.94 -37.26
CA GLY A 147 -6.99 9.33 -38.40
C GLY A 147 -5.51 9.03 -38.14
N ILE A 148 -5.07 8.99 -36.88
CA ILE A 148 -3.68 8.75 -36.49
C ILE A 148 -3.52 7.28 -36.13
N ARG A 149 -2.65 6.56 -36.86
CA ARG A 149 -2.33 5.15 -36.55
C ARG A 149 -1.49 5.04 -35.29
N LEU A 150 -1.78 4.04 -34.46
CA LEU A 150 -1.04 3.76 -33.22
C LEU A 150 0.39 3.28 -33.50
N SER A 151 0.61 2.67 -34.68
CA SER A 151 1.93 2.25 -35.16
C SER A 151 2.96 3.37 -35.20
N ARG A 152 2.53 4.64 -35.25
CA ARG A 152 3.41 5.82 -35.18
C ARG A 152 4.17 5.90 -33.86
N TYR A 153 3.55 5.46 -32.76
CA TYR A 153 4.09 5.59 -31.40
C TYR A 153 4.52 4.25 -30.78
N TYR A 154 3.79 3.15 -31.03
CA TYR A 154 3.94 1.91 -30.25
C TYR A 154 4.33 0.66 -31.03
N GLY A 155 4.75 0.78 -32.29
CA GLY A 155 5.06 -0.39 -33.10
C GLY A 155 6.01 -0.12 -34.25
N THR A 156 5.88 -0.96 -35.27
CA THR A 156 6.45 -0.77 -36.60
C THR A 156 5.33 -0.44 -37.59
N VAL A 157 5.66 0.12 -38.75
CA VAL A 157 4.69 0.56 -39.77
C VAL A 157 3.74 -0.57 -40.24
N ARG A 158 4.10 -1.83 -40.01
CA ARG A 158 3.35 -3.02 -40.41
C ARG A 158 2.41 -3.58 -39.35
N ASP A 159 2.52 -3.12 -38.10
CA ASP A 159 1.68 -3.63 -37.02
C ASP A 159 0.25 -3.07 -37.14
N GLU A 160 -0.74 -3.93 -36.92
CA GLU A 160 -2.15 -3.53 -36.86
C GLU A 160 -2.46 -2.86 -35.53
N ASP A 161 -3.36 -1.85 -35.57
CA ASP A 161 -3.74 -1.10 -34.37
C ASP A 161 -4.38 -2.00 -33.30
N SER A 162 -5.10 -3.07 -33.68
CA SER A 162 -5.69 -4.05 -32.75
C SER A 162 -4.63 -4.75 -31.90
N LYS A 163 -3.58 -5.27 -32.52
CA LYS A 163 -2.47 -5.92 -31.84
C LYS A 163 -1.75 -4.95 -30.89
N ILE A 164 -1.56 -3.70 -31.32
CA ILE A 164 -0.95 -2.67 -30.47
C ILE A 164 -1.83 -2.38 -29.24
N ILE A 165 -3.15 -2.31 -29.40
CA ILE A 165 -4.07 -2.13 -28.27
C ILE A 165 -3.96 -3.29 -27.28
N ASP A 166 -3.91 -4.54 -27.76
CA ASP A 166 -3.75 -5.72 -26.90
C ASP A 166 -2.41 -5.71 -26.15
N ASP A 167 -1.31 -5.36 -26.82
CA ASP A 167 0.02 -5.24 -26.22
C ASP A 167 0.06 -4.14 -25.14
N LEU A 168 -0.60 -3.00 -25.39
CA LEU A 168 -0.71 -1.89 -24.45
C LEU A 168 -1.60 -2.22 -23.25
N ASN A 169 -2.72 -2.90 -23.47
CA ASN A 169 -3.57 -3.40 -22.39
C ASN A 169 -2.79 -4.37 -21.49
N THR A 170 -2.11 -5.35 -22.09
CA THR A 170 -1.25 -6.30 -21.36
C THR A 170 -0.16 -5.56 -20.56
N SER A 171 0.50 -4.59 -21.18
CA SER A 171 1.52 -3.77 -20.52
C SER A 171 0.97 -2.95 -19.35
N SER A 172 -0.26 -2.45 -19.47
CA SER A 172 -0.98 -1.75 -18.39
C SER A 172 -1.32 -2.70 -17.25
N GLU A 173 -1.82 -3.91 -17.53
CA GLU A 173 -2.11 -4.91 -16.51
C GLU A 173 -0.84 -5.35 -15.78
N ASP A 174 0.24 -5.60 -16.51
CA ASP A 174 1.55 -5.94 -15.97
C ASP A 174 2.15 -4.81 -15.12
N ALA A 175 1.89 -3.55 -15.49
CA ALA A 175 2.32 -2.40 -14.70
C ALA A 175 1.57 -2.34 -13.36
N VAL A 176 0.26 -2.62 -13.34
CA VAL A 176 -0.52 -2.71 -12.11
C VAL A 176 -0.06 -3.89 -11.25
N ALA A 177 0.18 -5.06 -11.84
CA ALA A 177 0.69 -6.23 -11.14
C ALA A 177 2.06 -5.97 -10.50
N ARG A 178 3.00 -5.40 -11.25
CA ARG A 178 4.32 -5.01 -10.73
C ARG A 178 4.24 -3.93 -9.66
N ALA A 179 3.36 -2.94 -9.84
CA ALA A 179 3.13 -1.93 -8.81
C ALA A 179 2.64 -2.56 -7.50
N MET A 180 1.71 -3.52 -7.55
CA MET A 180 1.26 -4.25 -6.36
C MET A 180 2.39 -5.03 -5.68
N GLU A 181 3.27 -5.68 -6.44
CA GLU A 181 4.41 -6.42 -5.90
C GLU A 181 5.42 -5.49 -5.23
N ILE A 182 5.76 -4.37 -5.87
CA ILE A 182 6.66 -3.36 -5.31
C ILE A 182 6.06 -2.75 -4.03
N ILE A 183 4.78 -2.36 -4.07
CA ILE A 183 4.07 -1.82 -2.91
C ILE A 183 4.08 -2.84 -1.77
N ARG A 184 3.81 -4.12 -2.04
CA ARG A 184 3.89 -5.20 -1.06
C ARG A 184 5.28 -5.27 -0.42
N ASN A 185 6.33 -5.35 -1.23
CA ASN A 185 7.70 -5.42 -0.76
C ASN A 185 8.09 -4.21 0.10
N ARG A 186 7.64 -2.99 -0.25
CA ARG A 186 7.89 -1.79 0.55
C ARG A 186 7.20 -1.83 1.91
N ILE A 187 5.94 -2.25 1.91
CA ILE A 187 5.13 -2.32 3.13
C ILE A 187 5.68 -3.41 4.06
N ASP A 188 6.05 -4.57 3.52
CA ASP A 188 6.60 -5.69 4.27
C ASP A 188 7.92 -5.27 4.95
N GLN A 189 8.79 -4.53 4.24
CA GLN A 189 10.04 -4.00 4.81
C GLN A 189 9.84 -2.85 5.80
N TYR A 190 8.77 -2.06 5.64
CA TYR A 190 8.39 -1.06 6.63
C TYR A 190 7.93 -1.70 7.95
N GLY A 191 7.55 -2.98 7.91
CA GLY A 191 7.16 -3.75 9.10
C GLY A 191 5.66 -3.66 9.41
N VAL A 192 4.83 -3.35 8.42
CA VAL A 192 3.37 -3.43 8.60
C VAL A 192 2.98 -4.89 8.69
N SER A 193 2.24 -5.24 9.73
CA SER A 193 1.74 -6.61 9.90
C SER A 193 0.57 -6.86 8.95
N GLU A 194 0.75 -7.75 7.98
CA GLU A 194 -0.33 -8.29 7.13
C GLU A 194 -1.09 -7.25 6.27
N PRO A 195 -0.42 -6.52 5.38
CA PRO A 195 -1.11 -5.61 4.47
C PRO A 195 -2.04 -6.36 3.52
N THR A 196 -3.22 -5.80 3.28
CA THR A 196 -4.13 -6.31 2.26
C THR A 196 -4.02 -5.43 1.03
N ILE A 197 -3.47 -5.99 -0.05
CA ILE A 197 -3.28 -5.31 -1.33
C ILE A 197 -4.13 -6.04 -2.36
N GLN A 198 -5.12 -5.35 -2.92
CA GLN A 198 -6.06 -5.91 -3.88
C GLN A 198 -6.25 -4.99 -5.07
N ARG A 199 -6.36 -5.56 -6.27
CA ARG A 199 -6.72 -4.82 -7.48
C ARG A 199 -8.20 -4.45 -7.43
N GLN A 200 -8.54 -3.20 -7.74
CA GLN A 200 -9.90 -2.71 -7.91
C GLN A 200 -10.08 -2.22 -9.35
N GLY A 201 -10.85 -2.96 -10.15
CA GLY A 201 -11.02 -2.65 -11.57
C GLY A 201 -9.72 -2.82 -12.38
N SER A 202 -9.54 -2.01 -13.43
CA SER A 202 -8.40 -2.16 -14.36
C SER A 202 -7.11 -1.49 -13.87
N ARG A 203 -7.19 -0.35 -13.18
CA ARG A 203 -6.03 0.53 -12.87
C ARG A 203 -5.86 0.94 -11.40
N ARG A 204 -6.79 0.55 -10.52
CA ARG A 204 -6.72 0.92 -9.11
C ARG A 204 -6.24 -0.24 -8.25
N VAL A 205 -5.56 0.09 -7.18
CA VAL A 205 -5.03 -0.82 -6.16
C VAL A 205 -5.52 -0.32 -4.80
N ILE A 206 -6.31 -1.13 -4.11
CA ILE A 206 -6.67 -0.88 -2.72
C ILE A 206 -5.53 -1.45 -1.86
N VAL A 207 -5.02 -0.60 -0.97
CA VAL A 207 -4.01 -0.96 0.03
C VAL A 207 -4.60 -0.68 1.41
N GLU A 208 -4.69 -1.72 2.22
CA GLU A 208 -5.08 -1.61 3.62
C GLU A 208 -3.88 -1.94 4.49
N LEU A 209 -3.47 -0.97 5.31
CA LEU A 209 -2.31 -1.01 6.19
C LEU A 209 -2.79 -0.99 7.65
N PRO A 210 -3.09 -2.16 8.23
CA PRO A 210 -3.53 -2.21 9.61
C PRO A 210 -2.38 -1.90 10.59
N GLY A 211 -2.72 -1.25 11.70
CA GLY A 211 -1.78 -0.94 12.78
C GLY A 211 -0.72 0.10 12.42
N ILE A 212 -0.94 0.92 11.39
CA ILE A 212 0.02 1.96 11.00
C ILE A 212 -0.10 3.19 11.90
N ALA A 213 1.00 3.56 12.57
CA ALA A 213 1.03 4.72 13.47
C ALA A 213 1.44 6.03 12.77
N ARG A 214 2.21 5.93 11.67
CA ARG A 214 2.76 7.07 10.93
C ARG A 214 2.25 7.04 9.49
N GLU A 215 1.15 7.73 9.27
CA GLU A 215 0.44 7.78 7.98
C GLU A 215 1.29 8.43 6.89
N GLU A 216 1.95 9.56 7.19
CA GLU A 216 2.74 10.31 6.21
C GLU A 216 3.93 9.52 5.65
N GLU A 217 4.64 8.77 6.49
CA GLU A 217 5.74 7.90 6.03
C GLU A 217 5.21 6.77 5.14
N ALA A 218 4.06 6.21 5.50
CA ALA A 218 3.42 5.18 4.69
C ALA A 218 3.00 5.72 3.32
N LYS A 219 2.45 6.94 3.26
CA LYS A 219 2.09 7.60 1.99
C LYS A 219 3.31 7.80 1.10
N GLN A 220 4.43 8.26 1.66
CA GLN A 220 5.68 8.44 0.91
C GLN A 220 6.17 7.11 0.32
N LEU A 221 6.09 6.02 1.08
CA LEU A 221 6.45 4.68 0.59
C LEU A 221 5.51 4.18 -0.51
N LEU A 222 4.22 4.49 -0.44
CA LEU A 222 3.22 4.08 -1.44
C LEU A 222 3.31 4.89 -2.73
N GLN A 223 3.56 6.20 -2.66
CA GLN A 223 3.56 7.10 -3.83
C GLN A 223 4.92 7.21 -4.52
N GLY A 224 6.03 7.07 -3.79
CA GLY A 224 7.37 7.30 -4.34
C GLY A 224 7.66 6.39 -5.53
N THR A 225 8.04 6.93 -6.69
CA THR A 225 8.35 6.09 -7.85
C THR A 225 9.67 5.35 -7.69
N ALA A 226 10.57 5.86 -6.85
CA ALA A 226 11.89 5.27 -6.60
C ALA A 226 12.77 5.19 -7.84
N LEU A 227 12.58 6.08 -8.80
CA LEU A 227 13.37 6.09 -10.02
C LEU A 227 14.76 6.64 -9.68
N LEU A 228 15.67 5.73 -9.34
CA LEU A 228 17.06 6.06 -9.09
C LEU A 228 17.83 6.13 -10.42
N GLN A 229 18.53 7.24 -10.61
CA GLN A 229 19.39 7.50 -11.76
C GLN A 229 20.73 8.06 -11.31
N PHE A 230 21.79 7.62 -11.96
CA PHE A 230 23.13 8.16 -11.80
C PHE A 230 23.49 8.94 -13.06
N ASN A 231 23.59 10.25 -12.94
CA ASN A 231 23.84 11.13 -14.07
C ASN A 231 25.14 11.90 -13.85
N LEU A 232 25.97 12.02 -14.88
CA LEU A 232 27.19 12.82 -14.79
C LEU A 232 26.83 14.30 -14.71
N VAL A 233 27.38 15.02 -13.74
CA VAL A 233 27.26 16.48 -13.66
C VAL A 233 28.21 17.10 -14.67
N LYS A 234 27.74 18.12 -15.40
CA LYS A 234 28.55 18.83 -16.39
C LYS A 234 29.65 19.65 -15.72
N ASP A 235 30.73 19.88 -16.48
CA ASP A 235 31.84 20.72 -16.05
C ASP A 235 31.40 22.17 -15.86
N ALA A 236 32.14 22.87 -15.00
CA ALA A 236 31.77 24.22 -14.60
C ALA A 236 31.73 25.19 -15.80
N GLN A 237 32.72 25.12 -16.70
CA GLN A 237 32.81 26.02 -17.84
C GLN A 237 31.62 25.86 -18.80
N SER A 238 31.30 24.62 -19.18
CA SER A 238 30.18 24.33 -20.08
C SER A 238 28.84 24.73 -19.45
N THR A 239 28.69 24.50 -18.14
CA THR A 239 27.48 24.86 -17.40
C THR A 239 27.27 26.37 -17.35
N ILE A 240 28.32 27.14 -16.99
CA ILE A 240 28.27 28.61 -16.96
C ILE A 240 27.94 29.16 -18.35
N ASN A 241 28.59 28.65 -19.41
CA ASN A 241 28.32 29.08 -20.78
C ASN A 241 26.85 28.85 -21.19
N ILE A 242 26.25 27.73 -20.76
CA ILE A 242 24.83 27.45 -21.04
C ILE A 242 23.93 28.41 -20.24
N MET A 243 24.20 28.61 -18.95
CA MET A 243 23.45 29.56 -18.11
C MET A 243 23.52 30.99 -18.65
N GLN A 244 24.67 31.43 -19.14
CA GLN A 244 24.83 32.74 -19.77
C GLN A 244 23.99 32.89 -21.04
N ARG A 245 23.98 31.88 -21.91
CA ARG A 245 23.12 31.91 -23.11
C ARG A 245 21.64 31.93 -22.77
N ILE A 246 21.23 31.21 -21.74
CA ILE A 246 19.84 31.24 -21.24
C ILE A 246 19.49 32.65 -20.76
N ASP A 247 20.38 33.28 -20.01
CA ASP A 247 20.22 34.64 -19.51
C ASP A 247 20.10 35.68 -20.65
N GLU A 248 20.97 35.59 -21.66
CA GLU A 248 20.95 36.47 -22.84
C GLU A 248 19.66 36.36 -23.64
N VAL A 249 19.17 35.13 -23.86
CA VAL A 249 17.90 34.89 -24.56
C VAL A 249 16.72 35.43 -23.76
N LEU A 250 16.70 35.21 -22.44
CA LEU A 250 15.66 35.77 -21.56
C LEU A 250 15.72 37.30 -21.48
N ALA A 251 16.90 37.91 -21.64
CA ALA A 251 17.09 39.35 -21.71
C ALA A 251 16.73 39.96 -23.08
N GLY A 252 16.38 39.14 -24.08
CA GLY A 252 16.04 39.59 -25.44
C GLY A 252 17.25 40.01 -26.29
N LYS A 253 18.48 39.70 -25.86
CA LYS A 253 19.72 39.98 -26.61
C LYS A 253 19.91 38.89 -27.67
N THR A 254 19.19 39.02 -28.77
CA THR A 254 19.22 38.03 -29.85
C THR A 254 20.29 38.42 -30.88
N ASP A 255 21.55 38.08 -30.62
CA ASP A 255 22.59 38.17 -31.66
C ASP A 255 23.23 36.80 -31.90
N SER A 256 22.60 36.07 -32.82
CA SER A 256 23.11 34.83 -33.39
C SER A 256 24.15 35.14 -34.47
N THR A 257 25.38 35.46 -34.09
CA THR A 257 26.53 35.27 -34.98
C THR A 257 27.64 34.53 -34.25
N VAL A 258 27.73 33.24 -34.56
CA VAL A 258 28.88 32.39 -34.25
C VAL A 258 30.05 32.87 -35.11
N ASP A 259 30.92 33.72 -34.56
CA ASP A 259 32.23 33.95 -35.15
C ASP A 259 33.22 32.94 -34.56
N LYS A 260 33.53 31.89 -35.34
CA LYS A 260 34.43 30.77 -35.00
C LYS A 260 35.93 31.17 -35.02
N THR A 261 36.24 32.43 -34.75
CA THR A 261 37.58 33.02 -35.00
C THR A 261 38.22 33.73 -33.82
N LYS A 262 37.75 33.50 -32.59
CA LYS A 262 38.54 33.78 -31.37
C LYS A 262 38.87 32.48 -30.63
N LYS A 263 39.97 31.88 -31.06
CA LYS A 263 40.82 31.05 -30.19
C LYS A 263 41.41 31.96 -29.11
N ASP A 264 41.42 31.47 -27.88
CA ASP A 264 42.07 32.06 -26.70
C ASP A 264 41.52 33.40 -26.22
N THR A 265 40.48 33.32 -25.40
CA THR A 265 40.51 34.07 -24.14
C THR A 265 39.67 33.31 -23.13
N SER A 266 40.32 32.85 -22.07
CA SER A 266 39.71 32.48 -20.80
C SER A 266 38.68 33.55 -20.44
N ILE A 267 37.39 33.20 -20.53
CA ILE A 267 36.31 34.00 -19.94
C ILE A 267 36.48 33.83 -18.43
N THR A 268 37.33 34.66 -17.84
CA THR A 268 37.39 34.84 -16.39
C THR A 268 36.05 35.40 -15.95
N VAL A 269 35.38 34.67 -15.07
CA VAL A 269 34.05 34.96 -14.46
C VAL A 269 34.04 36.27 -13.63
N ASN A 270 35.15 37.02 -13.62
CA ASN A 270 35.38 38.11 -12.70
C ASN A 270 34.87 39.48 -13.15
N ASP A 271 34.57 39.73 -14.44
CA ASP A 271 34.42 41.12 -14.91
C ASP A 271 32.98 41.58 -15.20
N SER A 272 32.01 40.68 -15.41
CA SER A 272 30.64 41.06 -15.81
C SER A 272 29.57 40.88 -14.74
N LEU A 273 29.82 40.11 -13.68
CA LEU A 273 28.87 39.90 -12.58
C LEU A 273 29.23 40.65 -11.28
N LEU A 274 30.46 41.16 -11.18
CA LEU A 274 31.04 41.72 -9.95
C LEU A 274 31.15 43.26 -9.92
N ASN A 275 30.80 43.95 -11.00
CA ASN A 275 30.79 45.42 -11.01
C ASN A 275 29.51 45.94 -10.33
N GLN A 276 29.63 46.18 -9.03
CA GLN A 276 28.70 46.93 -8.20
C GLN A 276 28.42 48.32 -8.81
N GLU A 277 27.17 48.56 -9.22
CA GLU A 277 26.42 49.84 -9.16
C GLU A 277 25.06 49.80 -9.94
N LEU A 278 24.43 48.63 -10.10
CA LEU A 278 23.08 48.52 -10.70
C LEU A 278 22.04 48.32 -9.59
N SER A 279 20.88 49.00 -9.70
CA SER A 279 19.73 48.73 -8.83
C SER A 279 19.27 47.26 -9.00
N PRO A 280 18.77 46.56 -7.96
CA PRO A 280 18.28 45.18 -8.09
C PRO A 280 17.27 44.98 -9.24
N GLU A 281 16.47 46.00 -9.55
CA GLU A 281 15.52 45.98 -10.67
C GLU A 281 16.20 46.11 -12.05
N GLU A 282 17.30 46.85 -12.15
CA GLU A 282 18.07 47.01 -13.38
C GLU A 282 18.89 45.76 -13.67
N PHE A 283 19.43 45.13 -12.62
CA PHE A 283 20.10 43.84 -12.72
C PHE A 283 19.12 42.75 -13.19
N ALA A 284 17.92 42.68 -12.63
CA ALA A 284 16.91 41.71 -13.05
C ALA A 284 16.43 41.89 -14.50
N LYS A 285 16.49 43.11 -15.05
CA LYS A 285 16.20 43.37 -16.47
C LYS A 285 17.33 42.95 -17.41
N GLN A 286 18.58 43.12 -16.98
CA GLN A 286 19.75 42.79 -17.81
C GLN A 286 20.16 41.32 -17.70
N HIS A 287 19.93 40.71 -16.55
CA HIS A 287 20.29 39.33 -16.19
C HIS A 287 19.12 38.60 -15.51
N PRO A 288 18.04 38.32 -16.25
CA PRO A 288 16.82 37.73 -15.71
C PRO A 288 17.02 36.33 -15.12
N PHE A 289 17.94 35.50 -15.67
CA PHE A 289 18.23 34.17 -15.12
C PHE A 289 19.06 34.29 -13.83
N PHE A 290 20.15 35.07 -13.85
CA PHE A 290 21.03 35.20 -12.68
C PHE A 290 20.41 36.02 -11.55
N SER A 291 19.36 36.79 -11.81
CA SER A 291 18.56 37.43 -10.74
C SER A 291 17.82 36.43 -9.86
N VAL A 292 17.59 35.21 -10.36
CA VAL A 292 16.89 34.12 -9.65
C VAL A 292 17.85 33.01 -9.25
N ALA A 293 18.80 32.66 -10.12
CA ALA A 293 19.76 31.59 -9.94
C ALA A 293 21.17 32.15 -9.78
N LEU A 294 21.58 32.34 -8.53
CA LEU A 294 22.87 32.93 -8.20
C LEU A 294 23.98 31.89 -8.32
N ILE A 295 25.03 32.19 -9.07
CA ILE A 295 26.23 31.35 -9.13
C ILE A 295 27.32 31.96 -8.25
N ASN A 296 28.14 31.13 -7.63
CA ASN A 296 29.37 31.60 -6.99
C ASN A 296 30.50 31.64 -8.05
N PRO A 297 30.93 32.82 -8.50
CA PRO A 297 31.91 32.95 -9.58
C PRO A 297 33.30 32.41 -9.20
N ASN A 298 33.58 32.28 -7.90
CA ASN A 298 34.85 31.78 -7.37
C ASN A 298 34.80 30.27 -7.05
N SER A 299 33.65 29.61 -7.22
CA SER A 299 33.54 28.17 -6.97
C SER A 299 34.11 27.38 -8.14
N GLN A 300 34.80 26.28 -7.84
CA GLN A 300 35.19 25.29 -8.84
C GLN A 300 33.99 24.50 -9.41
N THR A 301 32.81 24.65 -8.80
CA THR A 301 31.54 24.06 -9.25
C THR A 301 30.63 25.16 -9.81
N ALA A 302 30.00 24.90 -10.95
CA ALA A 302 28.98 25.78 -11.53
C ALA A 302 27.59 25.50 -10.95
N ASP A 303 27.52 25.39 -9.62
CA ASP A 303 26.29 25.15 -8.90
C ASP A 303 25.53 26.48 -8.78
N ALA A 304 24.28 26.52 -9.24
CA ALA A 304 23.43 27.70 -9.10
C ALA A 304 22.52 27.56 -7.87
N TYR A 305 22.44 28.60 -7.06
CA TYR A 305 21.70 28.66 -5.82
C TYR A 305 20.40 29.45 -6.03
N VAL A 306 19.28 28.86 -5.63
CA VAL A 306 17.94 29.39 -5.89
C VAL A 306 17.14 29.37 -4.59
N SER A 307 16.56 30.51 -4.22
CA SER A 307 15.65 30.58 -3.07
C SER A 307 14.33 29.86 -3.35
N GLU A 308 13.74 29.27 -2.32
CA GLU A 308 12.50 28.48 -2.39
C GLU A 308 11.34 29.21 -3.10
N ASP A 309 11.16 30.51 -2.85
CA ASP A 309 10.11 31.34 -3.45
C ASP A 309 10.30 31.61 -4.95
N GLN A 310 11.50 31.40 -5.48
CA GLN A 310 11.81 31.63 -6.89
C GLN A 310 11.94 30.33 -7.70
N LYS A 311 11.79 29.16 -7.06
CA LYS A 311 11.93 27.85 -7.71
C LYS A 311 10.94 27.66 -8.86
N ASP A 312 9.65 27.91 -8.61
CA ASP A 312 8.60 27.78 -9.62
C ASP A 312 8.78 28.77 -10.78
N LYS A 313 9.22 29.99 -10.45
CA LYS A 313 9.52 31.03 -11.44
C LYS A 313 10.67 30.60 -12.35
N LEU A 314 11.74 30.03 -11.79
CA LEU A 314 12.87 29.52 -12.56
C LEU A 314 12.46 28.33 -13.43
N GLN A 315 11.68 27.40 -12.89
CA GLN A 315 11.18 26.26 -13.64
C GLN A 315 10.30 26.69 -14.81
N PHE A 316 9.47 27.73 -14.62
CA PHE A 316 8.71 28.35 -15.71
C PHE A 316 9.60 29.05 -16.75
N MET A 317 10.71 29.67 -16.34
CA MET A 317 11.67 30.24 -17.30
C MET A 317 12.36 29.15 -18.13
N LEU A 318 12.78 28.06 -17.49
CA LEU A 318 13.44 26.92 -18.14
C LEU A 318 12.51 26.16 -19.10
N SER A 319 11.20 26.18 -18.88
CA SER A 319 10.21 25.53 -19.76
C SER A 319 9.81 26.34 -20.99
N ARG A 320 10.29 27.58 -21.14
CA ARG A 320 9.97 28.42 -22.31
C ARG A 320 10.56 27.83 -23.59
N PRO A 321 9.84 27.85 -24.74
CA PRO A 321 10.34 27.35 -26.02
C PRO A 321 11.68 28.00 -26.45
N GLU A 322 11.83 29.30 -26.18
CA GLU A 322 13.04 30.05 -26.51
C GLU A 322 14.26 29.57 -25.71
N VAL A 323 14.07 29.20 -24.44
CA VAL A 323 15.13 28.72 -23.54
C VAL A 323 15.48 27.26 -23.83
N THR A 324 14.47 26.42 -24.03
CA THR A 324 14.66 25.00 -24.38
C THR A 324 15.42 24.81 -25.69
N ALA A 325 15.29 25.73 -26.65
CA ALA A 325 16.06 25.71 -27.90
C ALA A 325 17.57 25.96 -27.71
N VAL A 326 17.97 26.66 -26.64
CA VAL A 326 19.38 26.97 -26.32
C VAL A 326 20.04 25.83 -25.56
N ILE A 327 19.25 25.10 -24.76
CA ILE A 327 19.73 23.96 -23.97
C ILE A 327 20.03 22.79 -24.91
N PRO A 328 21.26 22.26 -24.91
CA PRO A 328 21.58 21.08 -25.72
C PRO A 328 20.70 19.88 -25.36
N ASN A 329 20.26 19.11 -26.37
CA ASN A 329 19.37 17.95 -26.18
C ASN A 329 19.93 16.84 -25.26
N ASN A 330 21.22 16.87 -24.95
CA ASN A 330 21.91 15.87 -24.12
C ASN A 330 22.05 16.27 -22.64
N VAL A 331 21.52 17.43 -22.21
CA VAL A 331 21.60 17.91 -20.82
C VAL A 331 20.26 18.36 -20.27
N GLU A 332 20.14 18.33 -18.95
CA GLU A 332 18.94 18.75 -18.23
C GLU A 332 19.30 19.34 -16.85
N PHE A 333 18.46 20.25 -16.35
CA PHE A 333 18.62 20.86 -15.05
C PHE A 333 17.77 20.15 -13.99
N HIS A 334 18.37 19.81 -12.86
CA HIS A 334 17.67 19.22 -11.72
C HIS A 334 17.99 19.98 -10.43
N PHE A 335 16.96 20.23 -9.62
CA PHE A 335 17.11 20.82 -8.30
C PHE A 335 17.57 19.77 -7.28
N SER A 336 18.26 20.22 -6.24
CA SER A 336 18.52 19.43 -5.05
C SER A 336 17.21 19.04 -4.38
N ALA A 337 17.14 17.81 -3.87
CA ALA A 337 16.00 17.31 -3.11
C ALA A 337 15.86 18.07 -1.77
N LYS A 338 16.96 18.62 -1.26
CA LYS A 338 17.04 19.31 0.02
C LYS A 338 17.63 20.70 -0.13
N PRO A 339 17.29 21.62 0.80
CA PRO A 339 17.97 22.89 0.85
C PRO A 339 19.42 22.71 1.28
N PHE A 340 20.31 23.42 0.61
CA PHE A 340 21.73 23.54 0.97
C PHE A 340 21.91 24.32 2.29
N GLY A 341 21.02 25.28 2.55
CA GLY A 341 21.03 26.09 3.76
C GLY A 341 19.84 27.04 3.80
N VAL A 342 19.80 27.85 4.85
CA VAL A 342 18.80 28.91 5.02
C VAL A 342 19.52 30.25 4.99
N GLN A 343 19.09 31.15 4.12
CA GLN A 343 19.58 32.52 4.03
C GLN A 343 18.38 33.47 4.12
N ASP A 344 18.46 34.48 4.99
CA ASP A 344 17.37 35.45 5.22
C ASP A 344 16.01 34.80 5.53
N GLY A 345 16.03 33.68 6.26
CA GLY A 345 14.83 32.91 6.62
C GLY A 345 14.23 32.09 5.47
N LYS A 346 14.89 32.03 4.31
CA LYS A 346 14.47 31.28 3.13
C LYS A 346 15.39 30.10 2.85
N SER A 347 14.80 28.95 2.52
CA SER A 347 15.52 27.75 2.12
C SER A 347 16.16 27.95 0.73
N ILE A 348 17.45 27.64 0.59
CA ILE A 348 18.18 27.72 -0.68
C ILE A 348 18.37 26.33 -1.25
N TYR A 349 17.97 26.11 -2.49
CA TYR A 349 18.18 24.89 -3.26
C TYR A 349 19.30 25.06 -4.27
N VAL A 350 19.96 23.96 -4.62
CA VAL A 350 21.02 23.94 -5.65
C VAL A 350 20.45 23.41 -6.95
N LEU A 351 20.75 24.07 -8.06
CA LEU A 351 20.42 23.63 -9.40
C LEU A 351 21.66 23.04 -10.07
N TYR A 352 21.58 21.77 -10.45
CA TYR A 352 22.64 21.02 -11.13
C TYR A 352 22.33 20.87 -12.61
N LEU A 353 23.35 21.02 -13.46
CA LEU A 353 23.28 20.62 -14.86
C LEU A 353 23.87 19.21 -15.03
N VAL A 354 23.07 18.27 -15.50
CA VAL A 354 23.44 16.86 -15.65
C VAL A 354 23.20 16.37 -17.07
N ASN A 355 23.79 15.22 -17.42
CA ASN A 355 23.41 14.50 -18.64
C ASN A 355 21.93 14.11 -18.60
N LYS A 356 21.22 14.28 -19.72
CA LYS A 356 19.80 13.88 -19.86
C LYS A 356 19.64 12.35 -19.85
N ALA A 357 20.55 11.64 -20.51
CA ALA A 357 20.60 10.18 -20.45
C ALA A 357 21.32 9.75 -19.16
N PRO A 358 20.73 8.88 -18.33
CA PRO A 358 21.39 8.36 -17.14
C PRO A 358 22.53 7.42 -17.53
N GLU A 359 23.65 7.49 -16.81
CA GLU A 359 24.79 6.59 -17.00
C GLU A 359 24.49 5.20 -16.44
N LEU A 360 23.73 5.16 -15.34
CA LEU A 360 23.27 3.94 -14.70
C LEU A 360 21.90 4.19 -14.05
N THR A 361 21.08 3.15 -13.93
CA THR A 361 19.76 3.22 -13.27
C THR A 361 19.70 2.25 -12.10
N GLY A 362 18.77 2.47 -11.17
CA GLY A 362 18.62 1.65 -9.96
C GLY A 362 18.27 0.18 -10.19
N GLY A 363 17.92 -0.24 -11.40
CA GLY A 363 17.59 -1.64 -11.71
C GLY A 363 18.73 -2.64 -11.51
N VAL A 364 19.97 -2.16 -11.32
CA VAL A 364 21.14 -3.01 -11.03
C VAL A 364 21.42 -3.20 -9.54
N ILE A 365 20.67 -2.52 -8.66
CA ILE A 365 20.84 -2.62 -7.21
C ILE A 365 20.22 -3.93 -6.73
N THR A 366 21.01 -4.75 -6.05
CA THR A 366 20.56 -6.03 -5.46
C THR A 366 20.28 -5.91 -3.98
N ASP A 367 20.98 -5.01 -3.29
CA ASP A 367 20.78 -4.78 -1.86
C ASP A 367 21.08 -3.32 -1.49
N ALA A 368 20.42 -2.84 -0.44
CA ALA A 368 20.65 -1.54 0.16
C ALA A 368 20.55 -1.65 1.69
N GLN A 369 21.38 -0.93 2.43
CA GLN A 369 21.38 -0.96 3.89
C GLN A 369 21.63 0.44 4.46
N ALA A 370 20.68 0.95 5.24
CA ALA A 370 20.83 2.18 5.99
C ALA A 370 21.71 1.93 7.22
N THR A 371 22.71 2.79 7.42
CA THR A 371 23.58 2.77 8.60
C THR A 371 24.03 4.18 8.95
N ILE A 372 24.64 4.33 10.12
CA ILE A 372 25.34 5.56 10.50
C ILE A 372 26.81 5.35 10.13
N ASP A 373 27.37 6.28 9.36
CA ASP A 373 28.79 6.29 9.04
C ASP A 373 29.61 6.50 10.33
N PRO A 374 30.48 5.55 10.70
CA PRO A 374 31.30 5.67 11.91
C PRO A 374 32.24 6.89 11.90
N SER A 375 32.58 7.39 10.70
CA SER A 375 33.55 8.47 10.54
C SER A 375 32.91 9.86 10.61
N THR A 376 31.76 10.03 9.97
CA THR A 376 31.07 11.33 9.87
C THR A 376 29.90 11.47 10.84
N SER A 377 29.49 10.38 11.52
CA SER A 377 28.22 10.27 12.25
C SER A 377 26.98 10.60 11.40
N GLY A 378 27.14 10.69 10.08
CA GLY A 378 26.05 10.96 9.14
C GLY A 378 25.28 9.69 8.80
N ALA A 379 23.98 9.82 8.53
CA ALA A 379 23.19 8.72 7.98
C ALA A 379 23.61 8.46 6.53
N ILE A 380 23.91 7.20 6.21
CA ILE A 380 24.32 6.73 4.88
C ILE A 380 23.50 5.51 4.46
N VAL A 381 23.38 5.28 3.15
CA VAL A 381 22.79 4.06 2.58
C VAL A 381 23.84 3.39 1.74
N ASN A 382 24.32 2.24 2.21
CA ASN A 382 25.22 1.38 1.45
C ASN A 382 24.40 0.62 0.42
N MET A 383 24.88 0.56 -0.82
CA MET A 383 24.25 -0.15 -1.92
C MET A 383 25.21 -1.16 -2.49
N GLN A 384 24.65 -2.30 -2.87
CA GLN A 384 25.34 -3.35 -3.60
C GLN A 384 24.67 -3.57 -4.95
N MET A 385 25.50 -3.67 -5.99
CA MET A 385 25.06 -3.92 -7.37
C MET A 385 25.25 -5.38 -7.77
N ASN A 386 24.48 -5.82 -8.78
CA ASN A 386 24.73 -7.08 -9.47
C ASN A 386 26.04 -7.03 -10.30
N SER A 387 26.46 -8.17 -10.86
CA SER A 387 27.72 -8.26 -11.61
C SER A 387 27.78 -7.36 -12.86
N GLU A 388 26.65 -7.18 -13.55
CA GLU A 388 26.56 -6.30 -14.73
C GLU A 388 26.71 -4.82 -14.33
N GLY A 389 25.93 -4.40 -13.33
CA GLY A 389 26.00 -3.07 -12.74
C GLY A 389 27.37 -2.74 -12.17
N ALA A 390 28.03 -3.69 -11.49
CA ALA A 390 29.38 -3.50 -10.97
C ALA A 390 30.40 -3.25 -12.09
N SER A 391 30.30 -3.98 -13.22
CA SER A 391 31.17 -3.79 -14.38
C SER A 391 30.95 -2.43 -15.05
N ASP A 392 29.68 -2.05 -15.26
CA ASP A 392 29.32 -0.76 -15.83
C ASP A 392 29.72 0.39 -14.92
N TRP A 393 29.49 0.25 -13.61
CA TRP A 393 29.89 1.22 -12.61
C TRP A 393 31.40 1.38 -12.52
N ALA A 394 32.17 0.29 -12.65
CA ALA A 394 33.62 0.33 -12.73
C ALA A 394 34.11 1.10 -13.96
N ARG A 395 33.42 0.96 -15.11
CA ARG A 395 33.72 1.70 -16.34
C ARG A 395 33.39 3.18 -16.18
N ILE A 396 32.20 3.50 -15.66
CA ILE A 396 31.71 4.88 -15.45
C ILE A 396 32.62 5.62 -14.46
N THR A 397 32.87 5.04 -13.29
CA THR A 397 33.72 5.67 -12.25
C THR A 397 35.17 5.75 -12.70
N GLY A 398 35.71 4.72 -13.37
CA GLY A 398 37.07 4.73 -13.88
C GLY A 398 37.34 5.80 -14.94
N ALA A 399 36.35 6.12 -15.79
CA ALA A 399 36.47 7.14 -16.82
C ALA A 399 36.23 8.58 -16.30
N ASN A 400 35.70 8.73 -15.09
CA ASN A 400 35.22 10.01 -14.56
C ASN A 400 35.81 10.37 -13.19
N ILE A 401 37.04 9.92 -12.91
CA ILE A 401 37.78 10.30 -11.69
C ILE A 401 37.88 11.84 -11.60
N GLY A 402 37.56 12.38 -10.43
CA GLY A 402 37.53 13.83 -10.15
C GLY A 402 36.25 14.53 -10.62
N LYS A 403 35.36 13.86 -11.35
CA LYS A 403 34.06 14.43 -11.76
C LYS A 403 32.95 14.05 -10.76
N ARG A 404 31.84 14.78 -10.80
CA ARG A 404 30.67 14.54 -9.97
C ARG A 404 29.65 13.65 -10.66
N ILE A 405 29.10 12.71 -9.90
CA ILE A 405 27.94 11.92 -10.34
C ILE A 405 26.77 12.32 -9.44
N ALA A 406 25.71 12.88 -10.04
CA ALA A 406 24.46 13.17 -9.37
C ALA A 406 23.66 11.87 -9.18
N ILE A 407 23.22 11.66 -7.95
CA ILE A 407 22.29 10.60 -7.56
C ILE A 407 20.91 11.25 -7.53
N ILE A 408 20.12 10.94 -8.55
CA ILE A 408 18.79 11.52 -8.77
C ILE A 408 17.76 10.48 -8.37
N LEU A 409 16.80 10.90 -7.55
CA LEU A 409 15.64 10.09 -7.20
C LEU A 409 14.39 10.90 -7.54
N ASP A 410 13.53 10.32 -8.37
CA ASP A 410 12.25 10.93 -8.77
C ASP A 410 12.42 12.37 -9.34
N GLY A 411 13.52 12.62 -10.05
CA GLY A 411 13.84 13.90 -10.69
C GLY A 411 14.50 14.94 -9.78
N ALA A 412 14.79 14.63 -8.52
CA ALA A 412 15.51 15.50 -7.60
C ALA A 412 16.89 14.94 -7.24
N VAL A 413 17.91 15.81 -7.18
CA VAL A 413 19.29 15.42 -6.84
C VAL A 413 19.43 15.30 -5.32
N TYR A 414 19.62 14.07 -4.82
CA TYR A 414 19.84 13.84 -3.39
C TYR A 414 21.27 14.13 -2.98
N SER A 415 22.23 13.69 -3.79
CA SER A 415 23.65 13.97 -3.57
C SER A 415 24.38 13.99 -4.91
N ALA A 416 25.49 14.74 -4.96
CA ALA A 416 26.35 14.80 -6.14
C ALA A 416 27.83 14.70 -5.71
N PRO A 417 28.27 13.53 -5.20
CA PRO A 417 29.64 13.32 -4.75
C PRO A 417 30.65 13.30 -5.91
N ASN A 418 31.91 13.59 -5.58
CA ASN A 418 33.04 13.42 -6.49
C ASN A 418 33.48 11.96 -6.55
N VAL A 419 33.80 11.47 -7.74
CA VAL A 419 34.43 10.16 -7.93
C VAL A 419 35.89 10.25 -7.54
N ILE A 420 36.28 9.66 -6.41
CA ILE A 420 37.66 9.68 -5.91
C ILE A 420 38.50 8.60 -6.58
N ASN A 421 37.96 7.37 -6.63
CA ASN A 421 38.63 6.19 -7.17
C ASN A 421 37.66 5.39 -8.03
N LYS A 422 38.21 4.53 -8.91
CA LYS A 422 37.43 3.52 -9.63
C LYS A 422 36.82 2.53 -8.63
N ILE A 423 35.55 2.18 -8.82
CA ILE A 423 34.82 1.24 -7.95
C ILE A 423 34.54 -0.07 -8.72
N PRO A 424 35.41 -1.08 -8.63
CA PRO A 424 35.23 -2.35 -9.34
C PRO A 424 34.28 -3.32 -8.65
N SER A 425 34.02 -3.14 -7.35
CA SER A 425 33.24 -4.08 -6.53
C SER A 425 31.73 -3.88 -6.61
N GLY A 426 31.26 -2.80 -7.22
CA GLY A 426 29.83 -2.44 -7.25
C GLY A 426 29.25 -1.99 -5.89
N ASN A 427 30.11 -1.80 -4.88
CA ASN A 427 29.69 -1.27 -3.58
C ASN A 427 29.80 0.25 -3.57
N SER A 428 28.74 0.95 -3.21
CA SER A 428 28.72 2.41 -3.16
C SER A 428 27.84 2.90 -2.02
N GLN A 429 28.05 4.13 -1.57
CA GLN A 429 27.27 4.72 -0.48
C GLN A 429 26.60 6.02 -0.94
N ILE A 430 25.34 6.20 -0.58
CA ILE A 430 24.62 7.47 -0.71
C ILE A 430 24.76 8.21 0.61
N THR A 431 25.22 9.46 0.55
CA THR A 431 25.36 10.35 1.72
C THR A 431 24.38 11.52 1.61
N GLY A 432 24.28 12.34 2.67
CA GLY A 432 23.44 13.55 2.67
C GLY A 432 22.02 13.36 3.24
N MET A 433 21.78 12.28 4.00
CA MET A 433 20.52 12.07 4.71
C MET A 433 20.48 12.85 6.02
N ALA A 434 19.31 13.36 6.39
CA ALA A 434 19.13 14.20 7.56
C ALA A 434 19.18 13.37 8.85
N ASN A 435 18.65 12.15 8.81
CA ASN A 435 18.61 11.23 9.93
C ASN A 435 18.56 9.77 9.44
N LEU A 436 18.66 8.83 10.38
CA LEU A 436 18.60 7.40 10.09
C LEU A 436 17.22 6.96 9.57
N GLU A 437 16.13 7.64 9.94
CA GLU A 437 14.77 7.29 9.50
C GLU A 437 14.62 7.53 7.99
N GLU A 438 15.11 8.65 7.49
CA GLU A 438 15.14 8.96 6.06
C GLU A 438 15.99 7.93 5.28
N ALA A 439 17.15 7.56 5.84
CA ALA A 439 17.99 6.53 5.25
C ALA A 439 17.28 5.18 5.17
N LYS A 440 16.50 4.83 6.20
CA LYS A 440 15.71 3.60 6.23
C LYS A 440 14.55 3.62 5.23
N LEU A 441 13.90 4.76 5.03
CA LEU A 441 12.88 4.92 3.99
C LEU A 441 13.49 4.74 2.60
N LEU A 442 14.65 5.35 2.35
CA LEU A 442 15.36 5.18 1.09
C LEU A 442 15.81 3.72 0.88
N GLU A 443 16.30 3.06 1.92
CA GLU A 443 16.64 1.63 1.89
C GLU A 443 15.46 0.77 1.41
N ILE A 444 14.28 0.95 2.02
CA ILE A 444 13.05 0.22 1.66
C ILE A 444 12.71 0.42 0.18
N VAL A 445 12.80 1.68 -0.26
CA VAL A 445 12.48 2.12 -1.61
C VAL A 445 13.45 1.53 -2.64
N LEU A 446 14.74 1.49 -2.34
CA LEU A 446 15.77 0.92 -3.21
C LEU A 446 15.71 -0.61 -3.29
N LYS A 447 15.43 -1.29 -2.18
CA LYS A 447 15.28 -2.76 -2.14
C LYS A 447 14.05 -3.24 -2.90
N ALA A 448 12.95 -2.50 -2.81
CA ALA A 448 11.70 -2.87 -3.48
C ALA A 448 11.70 -2.55 -4.98
N GLY A 449 12.53 -1.60 -5.41
CA GLY A 449 12.67 -1.18 -6.80
C GLY A 449 11.71 -0.07 -7.25
N ALA A 450 11.87 0.34 -8.51
CA ALA A 450 11.14 1.45 -9.11
C ALA A 450 9.76 1.04 -9.64
N LEU A 451 8.74 1.85 -9.33
CA LEU A 451 7.39 1.65 -9.86
C LEU A 451 7.41 1.78 -11.40
N PRO A 452 6.68 0.92 -12.13
CA PRO A 452 6.65 0.98 -13.60
C PRO A 452 6.05 2.28 -14.12
N ALA A 453 5.09 2.83 -13.37
CA ALA A 453 4.45 4.12 -13.60
C ALA A 453 4.13 4.82 -12.25
N PRO A 454 4.00 6.16 -12.22
CA PRO A 454 3.63 6.89 -11.02
C PRO A 454 2.25 6.49 -10.50
N VAL A 455 2.08 6.58 -9.19
CA VAL A 455 0.84 6.21 -8.50
C VAL A 455 0.31 7.41 -7.73
N SER A 456 -0.98 7.69 -7.86
CA SER A 456 -1.66 8.76 -7.13
C SER A 456 -2.68 8.19 -6.14
N ILE A 457 -2.85 8.85 -4.99
CA ILE A 457 -3.91 8.51 -4.04
C ILE A 457 -5.21 9.17 -4.48
N ILE A 458 -6.26 8.37 -4.69
CA ILE A 458 -7.60 8.82 -5.08
C ILE A 458 -8.54 8.91 -3.87
N GLU A 459 -8.43 7.97 -2.95
CA GLU A 459 -9.21 7.94 -1.72
C GLU A 459 -8.30 7.53 -0.57
N GLU A 460 -8.47 8.20 0.57
CA GLU A 460 -7.78 7.87 1.82
C GLU A 460 -8.81 7.81 2.95
N ARG A 461 -8.70 6.77 3.78
CA ARG A 461 -9.45 6.66 5.04
C ARG A 461 -8.54 6.11 6.13
N THR A 462 -8.43 6.83 7.22
CA THR A 462 -7.70 6.37 8.40
C THR A 462 -8.67 6.10 9.56
N VAL A 463 -8.48 4.98 10.24
CA VAL A 463 -9.21 4.61 11.46
C VAL A 463 -8.19 4.51 12.60
N GLY A 464 -8.45 5.19 13.72
CA GLY A 464 -7.59 5.12 14.90
C GLY A 464 -7.68 3.76 15.61
N PRO A 465 -6.58 3.20 16.15
CA PRO A 465 -6.58 1.91 16.86
C PRO A 465 -7.54 1.85 18.06
N SER A 466 -7.73 2.97 18.78
CA SER A 466 -8.66 3.05 19.91
C SER A 466 -10.12 2.83 19.51
N LEU A 467 -10.51 3.33 18.32
CA LEU A 467 -11.87 3.17 17.80
C LEU A 467 -12.17 1.70 17.49
N GLY A 468 -11.15 0.96 17.04
CA GLY A 468 -11.23 -0.48 16.79
C GLY A 468 -11.43 -1.29 18.08
N GLU A 469 -10.63 -1.04 19.12
CA GLU A 469 -10.76 -1.76 20.39
C GLU A 469 -12.14 -1.55 21.04
N ASP A 470 -12.63 -0.31 21.04
CA ASP A 470 -13.96 0.01 21.56
C ASP A 470 -15.07 -0.69 20.76
N SER A 471 -14.91 -0.77 19.44
CA SER A 471 -15.84 -1.47 18.54
C SER A 471 -15.86 -2.98 18.78
N ILE A 472 -14.70 -3.61 18.97
CA ILE A 472 -14.61 -5.05 19.34
C ILE A 472 -15.34 -5.29 20.66
N ARG A 473 -15.07 -4.45 21.67
CA ARG A 473 -15.66 -4.61 23.01
C ARG A 473 -17.17 -4.42 22.99
N ALA A 474 -17.68 -3.42 22.27
CA ALA A 474 -19.10 -3.19 22.09
C ALA A 474 -19.77 -4.34 21.31
N GLY A 475 -19.15 -4.79 20.22
CA GLY A 475 -19.65 -5.90 19.40
C GLY A 475 -19.71 -7.22 20.17
N LEU A 476 -18.69 -7.53 20.96
CA LEU A 476 -18.65 -8.73 21.81
C LEU A 476 -19.72 -8.67 22.91
N LYS A 477 -19.90 -7.52 23.57
CA LYS A 477 -21.00 -7.31 24.53
C LYS A 477 -22.36 -7.51 23.88
N ALA A 478 -22.59 -6.94 22.70
CA ALA A 478 -23.84 -7.10 21.95
C ALA A 478 -24.10 -8.55 21.57
N ALA A 479 -23.07 -9.27 21.10
CA ALA A 479 -23.18 -10.69 20.74
C ALA A 479 -23.51 -11.57 21.95
N ILE A 480 -22.89 -11.34 23.11
CA ILE A 480 -23.19 -12.10 24.35
C ILE A 480 -24.62 -11.81 24.82
N ILE A 481 -25.02 -10.53 24.86
CA ILE A 481 -26.38 -10.16 25.29
C ILE A 481 -27.41 -10.76 24.34
N GLY A 482 -27.20 -10.64 23.02
CA GLY A 482 -28.08 -11.22 22.01
C GLY A 482 -28.18 -12.74 22.13
N PHE A 483 -27.04 -13.43 22.29
CA PHE A 483 -27.01 -14.88 22.53
C PHE A 483 -27.81 -15.26 23.78
N LEU A 484 -27.61 -14.57 24.91
CA LEU A 484 -28.31 -14.88 26.15
C LEU A 484 -29.81 -14.65 26.04
N LEU A 485 -30.24 -13.53 25.43
CA LEU A 485 -31.66 -13.24 25.23
C LEU A 485 -32.34 -14.30 24.37
N VAL A 486 -31.71 -14.68 23.25
CA VAL A 486 -32.22 -15.72 22.35
C VAL A 486 -32.24 -17.08 23.05
N ALA A 487 -31.18 -17.45 23.78
CA ALA A 487 -31.12 -18.71 24.52
C ALA A 487 -32.19 -18.78 25.62
N ILE A 488 -32.37 -17.72 26.41
CA ILE A 488 -33.40 -17.63 27.46
C ILE A 488 -34.79 -17.76 26.84
N PHE A 489 -35.07 -17.06 25.74
CA PHE A 489 -36.34 -17.17 25.03
C PHE A 489 -36.60 -18.62 24.57
N MET A 490 -35.61 -19.27 23.97
CA MET A 490 -35.75 -20.65 23.50
C MET A 490 -36.01 -21.63 24.65
N VAL A 491 -35.27 -21.50 25.76
CA VAL A 491 -35.45 -22.34 26.95
C VAL A 491 -36.83 -22.09 27.58
N PHE A 492 -37.28 -20.85 27.66
CA PHE A 492 -38.59 -20.51 28.22
C PHE A 492 -39.73 -21.07 27.36
N TYR A 493 -39.69 -20.86 26.04
CA TYR A 493 -40.78 -21.23 25.13
C TYR A 493 -40.81 -22.73 24.78
N TYR A 494 -39.64 -23.34 24.54
CA TYR A 494 -39.51 -24.73 24.11
C TYR A 494 -38.99 -25.68 25.20
N ARG A 495 -38.76 -25.21 26.43
CA ARG A 495 -38.29 -26.01 27.57
C ARG A 495 -37.04 -26.83 27.22
N ARG A 496 -37.11 -28.16 27.27
CA ARG A 496 -35.97 -29.04 26.98
C ARG A 496 -35.52 -29.02 25.52
N ALA A 497 -36.44 -28.81 24.58
CA ALA A 497 -36.07 -28.58 23.18
C ALA A 497 -35.31 -27.25 23.03
N GLY A 498 -35.65 -26.26 23.86
CA GLY A 498 -34.95 -24.99 23.97
C GLY A 498 -33.49 -25.12 24.41
N GLU A 499 -33.21 -25.96 25.42
CA GLU A 499 -31.84 -26.26 25.88
C GLU A 499 -30.97 -26.84 24.75
N ILE A 500 -31.54 -27.72 23.92
CA ILE A 500 -30.83 -28.32 22.79
C ILE A 500 -30.52 -27.26 21.72
N ALA A 501 -31.48 -26.35 21.44
CA ALA A 501 -31.26 -25.25 20.52
C ALA A 501 -30.16 -24.31 21.01
N ALA A 502 -30.19 -23.95 22.31
CA ALA A 502 -29.17 -23.11 22.92
C ALA A 502 -27.77 -23.75 22.89
N ALA A 503 -27.66 -25.06 23.15
CA ALA A 503 -26.41 -25.79 23.02
C ALA A 503 -25.90 -25.83 21.57
N SER A 504 -26.81 -26.04 20.62
CA SER A 504 -26.50 -26.07 19.18
C SER A 504 -25.98 -24.70 18.68
N LEU A 505 -26.52 -23.62 19.23
CA LEU A 505 -26.10 -22.25 18.91
C LEU A 505 -24.64 -21.97 19.32
N ILE A 506 -24.17 -22.51 20.45
CA ILE A 506 -22.76 -22.41 20.87
C ILE A 506 -21.84 -23.05 19.82
N PHE A 507 -22.21 -24.23 19.32
CA PHE A 507 -21.44 -24.91 18.29
C PHE A 507 -21.45 -24.12 16.97
N THR A 508 -22.56 -23.49 16.61
CA THR A 508 -22.62 -22.61 15.43
C THR A 508 -21.59 -21.48 15.51
N VAL A 509 -21.52 -20.76 16.65
CA VAL A 509 -20.52 -19.70 16.84
C VAL A 509 -19.09 -20.25 16.81
N LEU A 510 -18.85 -21.40 17.44
CA LEU A 510 -17.55 -22.08 17.41
C LEU A 510 -17.12 -22.43 15.97
N PHE A 511 -18.03 -22.95 15.15
CA PHE A 511 -17.74 -23.29 13.76
C PHE A 511 -17.48 -22.05 12.90
N ILE A 512 -18.23 -20.96 13.10
CA ILE A 512 -17.96 -19.71 12.38
C ILE A 512 -16.53 -19.23 12.67
N LEU A 513 -16.16 -19.16 13.94
CA LEU A 513 -14.81 -18.74 14.34
C LEU A 513 -13.73 -19.71 13.85
N GLY A 514 -13.98 -21.02 13.92
CA GLY A 514 -13.06 -22.05 13.45
C GLY A 514 -12.82 -21.98 11.94
N VAL A 515 -13.88 -21.78 11.15
CA VAL A 515 -13.78 -21.63 9.69
C VAL A 515 -13.06 -20.34 9.32
N LEU A 516 -13.36 -19.22 9.99
CA LEU A 516 -12.64 -17.95 9.75
C LEU A 516 -11.14 -18.11 10.01
N ALA A 517 -10.76 -18.75 11.12
CA ALA A 517 -9.36 -19.02 11.45
C ALA A 517 -8.71 -19.98 10.43
N GLY A 518 -9.42 -21.02 9.99
CA GLY A 518 -8.89 -22.01 9.05
C GLY A 518 -8.62 -21.48 7.64
N PHE A 519 -9.46 -20.57 7.15
CA PHE A 519 -9.27 -19.94 5.83
C PHE A 519 -8.42 -18.67 5.89
N GLY A 520 -7.97 -18.24 7.08
CA GLY A 520 -7.25 -16.98 7.24
C GLY A 520 -8.09 -15.77 6.85
N ALA A 521 -9.40 -15.85 7.05
CA ALA A 521 -10.35 -14.80 6.71
C ALA A 521 -10.30 -13.65 7.71
N THR A 522 -10.49 -12.43 7.21
CA THR A 522 -10.42 -11.21 8.01
C THR A 522 -11.77 -10.92 8.67
N LEU A 523 -11.78 -10.79 9.99
CA LEU A 523 -12.92 -10.37 10.80
C LEU A 523 -13.01 -8.84 10.83
N THR A 524 -14.05 -8.27 10.23
CA THR A 524 -14.31 -6.80 10.22
C THR A 524 -15.43 -6.43 11.20
N LEU A 525 -15.66 -5.13 11.43
CA LEU A 525 -16.79 -4.67 12.26
C LEU A 525 -18.15 -5.10 11.68
N PRO A 526 -18.43 -4.92 10.37
CA PRO A 526 -19.60 -5.54 9.76
C PRO A 526 -19.57 -7.07 9.84
N GLY A 527 -18.39 -7.71 9.76
CA GLY A 527 -18.24 -9.14 10.00
C GLY A 527 -18.83 -9.60 11.34
N ILE A 528 -18.57 -8.85 12.43
CA ILE A 528 -19.17 -9.10 13.76
C ILE A 528 -20.70 -8.95 13.71
N ALA A 529 -21.22 -7.94 13.01
CA ALA A 529 -22.67 -7.80 12.81
C ALA A 529 -23.26 -9.00 12.06
N GLY A 530 -22.54 -9.57 11.09
CA GLY A 530 -22.93 -10.81 10.40
C GLY A 530 -22.99 -12.01 11.33
N ILE A 531 -22.07 -12.13 12.30
CA ILE A 531 -22.13 -13.15 13.35
C ILE A 531 -23.37 -12.95 14.22
N ILE A 532 -23.66 -11.71 14.64
CA ILE A 532 -24.84 -11.38 15.46
C ILE A 532 -26.13 -11.71 14.70
N LEU A 533 -26.22 -11.35 13.42
CA LEU A 533 -27.35 -11.69 12.56
C LEU A 533 -27.53 -13.21 12.43
N THR A 534 -26.42 -13.93 12.24
CA THR A 534 -26.43 -15.39 12.18
C THR A 534 -26.91 -16.02 13.48
N ILE A 535 -26.58 -15.46 14.64
CA ILE A 535 -27.07 -15.97 15.93
C ILE A 535 -28.60 -15.96 15.97
N GLY A 536 -29.25 -14.90 15.46
CA GLY A 536 -30.70 -14.84 15.33
C GLY A 536 -31.26 -15.86 14.33
N MET A 537 -30.69 -15.90 13.12
CA MET A 537 -31.14 -16.80 12.05
C MET A 537 -30.91 -18.29 12.37
N ALA A 538 -29.84 -18.63 13.10
CA ALA A 538 -29.52 -20.02 13.45
C ALA A 538 -30.58 -20.66 14.35
N VAL A 539 -31.37 -19.84 15.07
CA VAL A 539 -32.47 -20.31 15.90
C VAL A 539 -33.76 -20.50 15.10
N ASP A 540 -33.95 -19.77 14.00
CA ASP A 540 -35.13 -19.87 13.13
C ASP A 540 -35.31 -21.30 12.58
N ALA A 541 -34.22 -21.93 12.13
CA ALA A 541 -34.25 -23.33 11.69
C ALA A 541 -34.72 -24.28 12.80
N ASN A 542 -34.29 -24.05 14.05
CA ASN A 542 -34.74 -24.86 15.19
C ASN A 542 -36.21 -24.62 15.50
N VAL A 543 -36.69 -23.38 15.41
CA VAL A 543 -38.11 -23.02 15.60
C VAL A 543 -39.00 -23.74 14.58
N LEU A 544 -38.66 -23.66 13.28
CA LEU A 544 -39.40 -24.35 12.21
C LEU A 544 -39.48 -25.86 12.44
N ILE A 545 -38.37 -26.48 12.86
CA ILE A 545 -38.34 -27.91 13.18
C ILE A 545 -39.27 -28.21 14.37
N TYR A 546 -39.19 -27.42 15.45
CA TYR A 546 -39.93 -27.68 16.67
C TYR A 546 -41.44 -27.50 16.50
N GLU A 547 -41.88 -26.47 15.79
CA GLU A 547 -43.29 -26.29 15.45
C GLU A 547 -43.78 -27.43 14.56
N ARG A 548 -42.98 -27.85 13.56
CA ARG A 548 -43.38 -29.01 12.74
C ARG A 548 -43.48 -30.29 13.55
N ILE A 549 -42.61 -30.49 14.54
CA ILE A 549 -42.72 -31.64 15.45
C ILE A 549 -43.97 -31.53 16.33
N ARG A 550 -44.31 -30.34 16.86
CA ARG A 550 -45.54 -30.11 17.65
C ARG A 550 -46.80 -30.43 16.83
N GLU A 551 -46.86 -29.97 15.59
CA GLU A 551 -47.97 -30.29 14.67
C GLU A 551 -48.11 -31.80 14.47
N GLU A 552 -47.02 -32.51 14.23
CA GLU A 552 -47.04 -33.97 14.03
C GLU A 552 -47.43 -34.72 15.32
N ILE A 553 -47.03 -34.25 16.51
CA ILE A 553 -47.51 -34.78 17.80
C ILE A 553 -49.01 -34.55 17.95
N SER A 554 -49.53 -33.39 17.56
CA SER A 554 -50.96 -33.07 17.63
C SER A 554 -51.81 -34.00 16.76
N THR A 555 -51.26 -34.52 15.65
CA THR A 555 -51.93 -35.55 14.82
C THR A 555 -51.97 -36.95 15.44
N GLY A 556 -51.45 -37.14 16.66
CA GLY A 556 -51.50 -38.40 17.41
C GLY A 556 -50.33 -39.37 17.12
N LYS A 557 -49.30 -38.93 16.40
CA LYS A 557 -48.09 -39.74 16.15
C LYS A 557 -47.25 -39.89 17.42
N THR A 558 -46.52 -41.01 17.52
CA THR A 558 -45.55 -41.22 18.60
C THR A 558 -44.43 -40.19 18.53
N VAL A 559 -43.89 -39.76 19.68
CA VAL A 559 -42.84 -38.73 19.75
C VAL A 559 -41.66 -39.01 18.80
N LYS A 560 -41.25 -40.28 18.66
CA LYS A 560 -40.18 -40.67 17.74
C LYS A 560 -40.57 -40.47 16.27
N ALA A 561 -41.76 -40.92 15.88
CA ALA A 561 -42.26 -40.74 14.52
C ALA A 561 -42.50 -39.26 14.18
N SER A 562 -42.96 -38.47 15.16
CA SER A 562 -43.16 -37.02 15.00
C SER A 562 -41.83 -36.27 14.81
N VAL A 563 -40.77 -36.65 15.53
CA VAL A 563 -39.43 -36.09 15.33
C VAL A 563 -38.92 -36.40 13.92
N ASP A 564 -38.97 -37.67 13.48
CA ASP A 564 -38.49 -38.04 12.15
C ASP A 564 -39.28 -37.36 11.02
N SER A 565 -40.62 -37.31 11.14
CA SER A 565 -41.51 -36.62 10.20
C SER A 565 -41.30 -35.10 10.21
N GLY A 566 -41.15 -34.51 11.40
CA GLY A 566 -40.92 -33.08 11.58
C GLY A 566 -39.64 -32.61 10.91
N PHE A 567 -38.52 -33.31 11.15
CA PHE A 567 -37.25 -33.02 10.46
C PHE A 567 -37.35 -33.24 8.94
N ALA A 568 -38.05 -34.29 8.46
CA ALA A 568 -38.17 -34.56 7.03
C ALA A 568 -38.95 -33.45 6.31
N LYS A 569 -40.06 -32.98 6.90
CA LYS A 569 -40.92 -31.95 6.31
C LYS A 569 -40.36 -30.53 6.46
N ALA A 570 -39.68 -30.23 7.57
CA ALA A 570 -39.07 -28.92 7.77
C ALA A 570 -37.80 -28.71 6.91
N ASN A 571 -37.14 -29.79 6.48
CA ASN A 571 -35.87 -29.72 5.74
C ASN A 571 -35.96 -28.89 4.44
N SER A 572 -37.03 -29.02 3.66
CA SER A 572 -37.17 -28.27 2.41
C SER A 572 -37.27 -26.76 2.64
N ALA A 573 -38.09 -26.34 3.61
CA ALA A 573 -38.27 -24.93 3.94
C ALA A 573 -36.99 -24.29 4.52
N ILE A 574 -36.27 -25.04 5.36
CA ILE A 574 -34.99 -24.57 5.95
C ILE A 574 -33.93 -24.41 4.87
N ILE A 575 -33.80 -25.38 3.97
CA ILE A 575 -32.82 -25.32 2.88
C ILE A 575 -33.15 -24.15 1.94
N ASP A 576 -34.41 -23.97 1.57
CA ASP A 576 -34.84 -22.90 0.66
C ASP A 576 -34.54 -21.48 1.20
N SER A 577 -34.90 -21.23 2.47
CA SER A 577 -34.62 -19.95 3.15
C SER A 577 -33.12 -19.65 3.26
N ASN A 578 -32.32 -20.67 3.61
CA ASN A 578 -30.87 -20.51 3.75
C ASN A 578 -30.16 -20.37 2.40
N ILE A 579 -30.58 -21.10 1.35
CA ILE A 579 -30.02 -20.95 0.00
C ILE A 579 -30.27 -19.55 -0.53
N THR A 580 -31.48 -19.01 -0.36
CA THR A 580 -31.82 -17.65 -0.79
C THR A 580 -30.90 -16.61 -0.14
N THR A 581 -30.69 -16.73 1.17
CA THR A 581 -29.79 -15.84 1.92
C THR A 581 -28.32 -16.06 1.52
N PHE A 582 -27.91 -17.30 1.27
CA PHE A 582 -26.56 -17.64 0.84
C PHE A 582 -26.23 -17.06 -0.55
N LEU A 583 -27.18 -17.11 -1.49
CA LEU A 583 -27.05 -16.47 -2.80
C LEU A 583 -26.91 -14.95 -2.68
N THR A 584 -27.64 -14.33 -1.75
CA THR A 584 -27.49 -12.90 -1.45
C THR A 584 -26.08 -12.62 -0.90
N GLY A 585 -25.57 -13.50 -0.01
CA GLY A 585 -24.19 -13.46 0.46
C GLY A 585 -23.15 -13.54 -0.66
N ILE A 586 -23.35 -14.40 -1.66
CA ILE A 586 -22.46 -14.50 -2.83
C ILE A 586 -22.44 -13.19 -3.62
N ILE A 587 -23.61 -12.58 -3.86
CA ILE A 587 -23.70 -11.30 -4.58
C ILE A 587 -22.97 -10.21 -3.78
N LEU A 588 -23.20 -10.13 -2.47
CA LEU A 588 -22.50 -9.16 -1.60
C LEU A 588 -20.99 -9.40 -1.54
N TYR A 589 -20.53 -10.65 -1.60
CA TYR A 589 -19.11 -10.98 -1.61
C TYR A 589 -18.43 -10.60 -2.93
N GLN A 590 -19.09 -10.87 -4.06
CA GLN A 590 -18.54 -10.61 -5.39
C GLN A 590 -18.52 -9.11 -5.74
N PHE A 591 -19.57 -8.37 -5.38
CA PHE A 591 -19.73 -6.96 -5.75
C PHE A 591 -19.45 -5.97 -4.61
N GLY A 592 -19.45 -6.44 -3.36
CA GLY A 592 -19.04 -5.62 -2.21
C GLY A 592 -17.53 -5.42 -2.19
N SER A 593 -17.08 -4.41 -1.45
CA SER A 593 -15.65 -4.15 -1.20
C SER A 593 -15.36 -4.10 0.29
N GLY A 594 -14.21 -4.63 0.70
CA GLY A 594 -13.66 -4.48 2.06
C GLY A 594 -14.64 -4.90 3.17
N PRO A 595 -15.20 -3.97 3.97
CA PRO A 595 -16.07 -4.32 5.09
C PRO A 595 -17.33 -5.12 4.70
N VAL A 596 -17.92 -4.85 3.53
CA VAL A 596 -19.13 -5.55 3.04
C VAL A 596 -18.79 -7.01 2.67
N GLN A 597 -17.61 -7.26 2.11
CA GLN A 597 -17.15 -8.63 1.82
C GLN A 597 -16.93 -9.41 3.11
N GLY A 598 -16.38 -8.75 4.15
CA GLY A 598 -16.25 -9.33 5.48
C GLY A 598 -17.60 -9.74 6.09
N PHE A 599 -18.62 -8.87 6.00
CA PHE A 599 -20.00 -9.21 6.41
C PHE A 599 -20.59 -10.38 5.59
N ALA A 600 -20.44 -10.34 4.27
CA ALA A 600 -20.95 -11.38 3.38
C ALA A 600 -20.32 -12.74 3.70
N LEU A 601 -19.01 -12.77 3.96
CA LEU A 601 -18.28 -13.99 4.29
C LEU A 601 -18.73 -14.58 5.63
N THR A 602 -18.87 -13.76 6.69
CA THR A 602 -19.35 -14.25 7.99
C THR A 602 -20.79 -14.73 7.91
N LEU A 603 -21.64 -14.08 7.12
CA LEU A 603 -23.01 -14.52 6.85
C LEU A 603 -23.04 -15.88 6.12
N MET A 604 -22.27 -16.05 5.05
CA MET A 604 -22.20 -17.30 4.29
C MET A 604 -21.71 -18.48 5.15
N ILE A 605 -20.62 -18.28 5.89
CA ILE A 605 -20.10 -19.28 6.83
C ILE A 605 -21.15 -19.58 7.91
N GLY A 606 -21.80 -18.53 8.41
CA GLY A 606 -22.85 -18.61 9.41
C GLY A 606 -24.04 -19.48 9.00
N ILE A 607 -24.50 -19.32 7.76
CA ILE A 607 -25.59 -20.12 7.18
C ILE A 607 -25.20 -21.59 7.07
N VAL A 608 -23.99 -21.89 6.59
CA VAL A 608 -23.52 -23.28 6.47
C VAL A 608 -23.38 -23.93 7.86
N ALA A 609 -22.81 -23.19 8.81
CA ALA A 609 -22.65 -23.63 10.19
C ALA A 609 -24.00 -23.85 10.89
N SER A 610 -24.98 -22.97 10.65
CA SER A 610 -26.31 -23.07 11.24
C SER A 610 -27.10 -24.26 10.69
N LEU A 611 -27.03 -24.51 9.37
CA LEU A 611 -27.62 -25.69 8.73
C LEU A 611 -27.04 -26.98 9.29
N PHE A 612 -25.71 -27.05 9.42
CA PHE A 612 -25.05 -28.20 10.01
C PHE A 612 -25.46 -28.41 11.48
N SER A 613 -25.54 -27.32 12.24
CA SER A 613 -25.95 -27.35 13.64
C SER A 613 -27.40 -27.85 13.81
N ALA A 614 -28.35 -27.31 13.04
CA ALA A 614 -29.77 -27.70 13.12
C ALA A 614 -30.02 -29.12 12.58
N LEU A 615 -29.51 -29.45 11.39
CA LEU A 615 -29.86 -30.71 10.70
C LEU A 615 -29.04 -31.92 11.16
N VAL A 616 -27.82 -31.70 11.68
CA VAL A 616 -26.94 -32.78 12.12
C VAL A 616 -26.84 -32.82 13.64
N ILE A 617 -26.47 -31.72 14.30
CA ILE A 617 -26.25 -31.71 15.76
C ILE A 617 -27.57 -31.82 16.51
N ALA A 618 -28.50 -30.88 16.30
CA ALA A 618 -29.77 -30.87 17.01
C ALA A 618 -30.56 -32.16 16.74
N LYS A 619 -30.64 -32.60 15.48
CA LYS A 619 -31.26 -33.89 15.12
C LYS A 619 -30.64 -35.09 15.84
N SER A 620 -29.32 -35.15 15.92
CA SER A 620 -28.62 -36.25 16.60
C SER A 620 -28.89 -36.23 18.11
N ILE A 621 -28.87 -35.05 18.74
CA ILE A 621 -29.18 -34.90 20.17
C ILE A 621 -30.63 -35.31 20.45
N PHE A 622 -31.59 -34.86 19.63
CA PHE A 622 -33.00 -35.25 19.73
C PHE A 622 -33.17 -36.77 19.65
N ASN A 623 -32.60 -37.41 18.63
CA ASN A 623 -32.74 -38.85 18.44
C ASN A 623 -32.12 -39.65 19.60
N ILE A 624 -30.99 -39.19 20.16
CA ILE A 624 -30.37 -39.80 21.34
C ILE A 624 -31.29 -39.66 22.56
N LEU A 625 -31.85 -38.48 22.82
CA LEU A 625 -32.73 -38.24 23.98
C LEU A 625 -34.04 -39.04 23.89
N VAL A 626 -34.67 -39.08 22.71
CA VAL A 626 -35.86 -39.92 22.47
C VAL A 626 -35.51 -41.40 22.66
N SER A 627 -34.35 -41.86 22.19
CA SER A 627 -33.94 -43.26 22.33
C SER A 627 -33.66 -43.68 23.79
N LYS A 628 -33.27 -42.72 24.64
CA LYS A 628 -33.06 -42.92 26.09
C LYS A 628 -34.34 -42.81 26.91
N GLY A 629 -35.51 -42.64 26.27
CA GLY A 629 -36.79 -42.54 26.96
C GLY A 629 -37.00 -41.22 27.70
N VAL A 630 -36.20 -40.20 27.41
CA VAL A 630 -36.36 -38.87 28.02
C VAL A 630 -37.58 -38.20 27.40
N LYS A 631 -38.57 -37.82 28.23
CA LYS A 631 -39.71 -37.00 27.77
C LYS A 631 -39.18 -35.65 27.28
N ILE A 632 -39.26 -35.43 25.97
CA ILE A 632 -38.97 -34.13 25.38
C ILE A 632 -40.26 -33.32 25.44
N ASN A 633 -40.35 -32.39 26.39
CA ASN A 633 -41.38 -31.36 26.35
C ASN A 633 -40.96 -30.34 25.30
N LEU A 634 -41.77 -30.21 24.26
CA LEU A 634 -41.60 -29.20 23.22
C LEU A 634 -42.34 -27.90 23.53
N GLY A 635 -42.92 -27.75 24.72
CA GLY A 635 -43.79 -26.63 25.12
C GLY A 635 -44.96 -27.17 25.89
#